data_AF-A0A820KZA6-F1
#
_entry.id   AF-A0A820KZA6-F1
#
_cell.length_a   1.000
_cell.length_b   1.000
_cell.length_c   1.000
_cell.angle_alpha   90.00
_cell.angle_beta   90.00
_cell.angle_gamma   90.00
#
_symmetry.space_group_name_H-M   'P 1'
#
loop_
_entity.id
_entity.type
_entity.pdbx_description
1 polymer ?
#
loop_
_entity_poly.entity_id
_entity_poly.type
_entity_poly.pdbx_seq_one_letter_code
_entity_poly.pdbx_strand_id
1 'polypeptide(L)'
;MRRLNQIKMASYWIFITFIISYIIPIHVLIINNIIPGRGCASTQPVIYAILSIFTTGLMQPLIMLIFVLLTYRNVRMSRQRVGLVITANSAHKRHQFVRTASFQILGTACLSLPSTIMYGFSIISPSSNRTAEQNTIFYFIYNVTYYLFYLNNVKSFYLMTLTSRLFRKTFFTILKKLILQKEYPILLTNIPAMNNGITR
;
A
#
# COMPACT_ATOMS: atom_id res chain seq x y z
N MET A 1 -12.55 -30.01 -2.52
CA MET A 1 -12.09 -29.42 -3.80
C MET A 1 -12.20 -27.89 -3.91
N ARG A 2 -13.29 -27.23 -3.47
CA ARG A 2 -13.44 -25.74 -3.58
C ARG A 2 -12.30 -24.90 -2.99
N ARG A 3 -11.66 -25.32 -1.89
CA ARG A 3 -10.54 -24.61 -1.24
C ARG A 3 -9.24 -24.63 -2.06
N LEU A 4 -8.97 -25.70 -2.81
CA LEU A 4 -7.77 -25.82 -3.64
C LEU A 4 -7.82 -24.86 -4.84
N ASN A 5 -9.01 -24.65 -5.43
CA ASN A 5 -9.18 -23.65 -6.48
C ASN A 5 -9.00 -22.21 -5.97
N GLN A 6 -9.31 -21.93 -4.70
CA GLN A 6 -9.14 -20.59 -4.13
C GLN A 6 -7.67 -20.20 -3.96
N ILE A 7 -6.80 -21.14 -3.56
CA ILE A 7 -5.37 -20.88 -3.41
C ILE A 7 -4.71 -20.64 -4.78
N LYS A 8 -5.03 -21.48 -5.78
CA LYS A 8 -4.54 -21.28 -7.15
C LYS A 8 -4.98 -19.94 -7.74
N MET A 9 -6.24 -19.56 -7.49
CA MET A 9 -6.78 -18.28 -7.95
C MET A 9 -6.06 -17.09 -7.29
N ALA A 10 -5.75 -17.16 -6.00
CA ALA A 10 -4.99 -16.11 -5.32
C ALA A 10 -3.59 -15.92 -5.91
N SER A 11 -2.86 -17.01 -6.16
CA SER A 11 -1.54 -16.94 -6.81
C SER A 11 -1.60 -16.33 -8.21
N TYR A 12 -2.65 -16.64 -8.98
CA TYR A 12 -2.86 -16.05 -10.31
C TYR A 12 -3.12 -14.53 -10.24
N TRP A 13 -3.94 -14.06 -9.30
CA TRP A 13 -4.15 -12.62 -9.08
C TRP A 13 -2.88 -11.90 -8.65
N ILE A 14 -2.04 -12.51 -7.80
CA ILE A 14 -0.74 -11.95 -7.42
C ILE A 14 0.14 -11.77 -8.67
N PHE A 15 0.21 -12.79 -9.53
CA PHE A 15 0.99 -12.74 -10.76
C PHE A 15 0.49 -11.67 -11.75
N ILE A 16 -0.82 -11.55 -11.95
CA ILE A 16 -1.40 -10.48 -12.76
C ILE A 16 -1.04 -9.11 -12.19
N THR A 17 -1.22 -8.92 -10.88
CA THR A 17 -0.94 -7.63 -10.23
C THR A 17 0.54 -7.28 -10.37
N PHE A 18 1.42 -8.27 -10.28
CA PHE A 18 2.85 -8.12 -10.53
C PHE A 18 3.11 -7.62 -11.96
N ILE A 19 2.59 -8.31 -12.99
CA ILE A 19 2.75 -7.88 -14.39
C ILE A 19 2.24 -6.45 -14.61
N ILE A 20 1.03 -6.14 -14.14
CA ILE A 20 0.44 -4.80 -14.28
C ILE A 20 1.33 -3.74 -13.60
N SER A 21 1.91 -4.06 -12.44
CA SER A 21 2.80 -3.14 -11.73
C SER A 21 4.09 -2.80 -12.48
N TYR A 22 4.54 -3.66 -13.42
CA TYR A 22 5.66 -3.34 -14.33
C TYR A 22 5.22 -2.62 -15.59
N ILE A 23 4.04 -2.95 -16.14
CA ILE A 23 3.55 -2.31 -17.35
C ILE A 23 3.22 -0.84 -17.11
N ILE A 24 2.64 -0.51 -15.94
CA ILE A 24 2.29 0.86 -15.60
C ILE A 24 3.52 1.77 -15.72
N PRO A 25 4.63 1.62 -14.99
CA PRO A 25 5.76 2.57 -15.07
C PRO A 25 6.39 2.72 -16.46
N ILE A 26 6.18 1.80 -17.41
CA ILE A 26 6.65 1.95 -18.79
C ILE A 26 6.03 3.19 -19.46
N HIS A 27 4.78 3.56 -19.16
CA HIS A 27 4.18 4.78 -19.73
C HIS A 27 4.94 6.05 -19.31
N VAL A 28 5.54 6.04 -18.11
CA VAL A 28 6.33 7.16 -17.58
C VAL A 28 7.62 7.34 -18.39
N LEU A 29 8.21 6.24 -18.88
CA LEU A 29 9.41 6.28 -19.72
C LEU A 29 9.12 6.83 -21.12
N ILE A 30 7.92 6.59 -21.65
CA ILE A 30 7.53 7.07 -22.99
C ILE A 30 7.26 8.58 -22.97
N ILE A 31 6.68 9.10 -21.88
CA ILE A 31 6.25 10.51 -21.79
C ILE A 31 7.41 11.44 -21.39
N ASN A 32 8.39 10.93 -20.65
CA ASN A 32 9.52 11.72 -20.17
C ASN A 32 10.73 11.58 -21.08
N ASN A 33 11.23 12.71 -21.56
CA ASN A 33 12.51 12.76 -22.26
C ASN A 33 13.63 13.07 -21.27
N ILE A 34 14.77 12.40 -21.47
CA ILE A 34 16.00 12.68 -20.73
C ILE A 34 16.62 13.93 -21.35
N ILE A 35 16.60 15.04 -20.62
CA ILE A 35 17.30 16.26 -21.03
C ILE A 35 18.70 16.24 -20.39
N PRO A 36 19.78 16.24 -21.18
CA PRO A 36 21.13 16.24 -20.64
C PRO A 36 21.34 17.46 -19.72
N GLY A 37 21.82 17.21 -18.50
CA GLY A 37 22.08 18.24 -17.49
C GLY A 37 20.86 18.76 -16.70
N ARG A 38 19.62 18.37 -17.06
CA ARG A 38 18.40 18.76 -16.32
C ARG A 38 17.56 17.58 -15.82
N GLY A 39 17.92 16.35 -16.18
CA GLY A 39 17.19 15.14 -15.79
C GLY A 39 15.98 14.87 -16.67
N CYS A 40 14.98 14.16 -16.13
CA CYS A 40 13.76 13.84 -16.86
C CYS A 40 12.79 15.03 -16.88
N ALA A 41 12.40 15.46 -18.07
CA ALA A 41 11.33 16.43 -18.27
C ALA A 41 10.22 15.83 -19.12
N SER A 42 8.97 16.06 -18.71
CA SER A 42 7.82 15.63 -19.48
C SER A 42 7.69 16.49 -20.74
N THR A 43 7.58 15.84 -21.90
CA THR A 43 7.29 16.50 -23.17
C THR A 43 5.90 17.14 -23.18
N GLN A 44 4.98 16.56 -22.41
CA GLN A 44 3.58 16.96 -22.33
C GLN A 44 3.17 17.09 -20.86
N PRO A 45 3.56 18.19 -20.17
CA PRO A 45 3.38 18.34 -18.74
C PRO A 45 1.89 18.32 -18.32
N VAL A 46 1.01 18.84 -19.17
CA VAL A 46 -0.45 18.85 -18.93
C VAL A 46 -1.01 17.42 -18.90
N ILE A 47 -0.70 16.61 -19.91
CA ILE A 47 -1.18 15.22 -20.00
C ILE A 47 -0.63 14.39 -18.84
N TYR A 48 0.67 14.53 -18.55
CA TYR A 48 1.29 13.84 -17.43
C TYR A 48 0.63 14.17 -16.09
N ALA A 49 0.34 15.45 -15.85
CA ALA A 49 -0.26 15.86 -14.59
C ALA A 49 -1.74 15.46 -14.48
N ILE A 50 -2.52 15.49 -15.58
CA ILE A 50 -3.88 14.91 -15.61
C ILE A 50 -3.81 13.42 -15.27
N LEU A 51 -2.93 12.66 -15.92
CA LEU A 51 -2.74 11.24 -15.64
C LEU A 51 -2.34 11.00 -14.17
N SER A 52 -1.43 11.82 -13.63
CA SER A 52 -1.02 11.73 -12.23
C SER A 52 -2.20 11.99 -11.28
N ILE A 53 -3.02 13.02 -11.54
CA ILE A 53 -4.22 13.33 -10.75
C ILE A 53 -5.21 12.15 -10.76
N PHE A 54 -5.48 11.59 -11.94
CA PHE A 54 -6.39 10.45 -12.05
C PHE A 54 -5.84 9.19 -11.39
N THR A 55 -4.60 8.81 -11.68
CA THR A 55 -4.02 7.54 -11.23
C THR A 55 -3.65 7.54 -9.75
N THR A 56 -2.95 8.58 -9.28
CA THR A 56 -2.45 8.67 -7.89
C THR A 56 -3.45 9.33 -6.94
N GLY A 57 -4.21 10.31 -7.42
CA GLY A 57 -5.16 11.07 -6.61
C GLY A 57 -6.50 10.36 -6.42
N LEU A 58 -7.11 9.87 -7.51
CA LEU A 58 -8.48 9.36 -7.50
C LEU A 58 -8.56 7.83 -7.56
N MET A 59 -7.86 7.22 -8.51
CA MET A 59 -7.99 5.79 -8.79
C MET A 59 -7.54 4.94 -7.60
N GLN A 60 -6.44 5.31 -6.94
CA GLN A 60 -5.93 4.59 -5.78
C GLN A 60 -6.95 4.51 -4.61
N PRO A 61 -7.50 5.62 -4.06
CA PRO A 61 -8.48 5.54 -2.98
C PRO A 61 -9.80 4.90 -3.43
N LEU A 62 -10.24 5.08 -4.68
CA LEU A 62 -11.46 4.45 -5.21
C LEU A 62 -11.33 2.93 -5.29
N ILE A 63 -10.22 2.42 -5.85
CA ILE A 63 -9.95 0.99 -5.90
C ILE A 63 -9.87 0.41 -4.49
N MET A 64 -9.18 1.10 -3.59
CA MET A 64 -9.08 0.68 -2.20
C MET A 64 -10.46 0.61 -1.53
N LEU A 65 -11.32 1.60 -1.74
CA LEU A 65 -12.69 1.63 -1.24
C LEU A 65 -13.50 0.45 -1.80
N ILE A 66 -13.44 0.19 -3.11
CA ILE A 66 -14.12 -0.94 -3.75
C ILE A 66 -13.68 -2.26 -3.12
N PHE A 67 -12.37 -2.48 -2.96
CA PHE A 67 -11.86 -3.70 -2.33
C PHE A 67 -12.29 -3.85 -0.88
N VAL A 68 -12.31 -2.77 -0.10
CA VAL A 68 -12.80 -2.79 1.28
C VAL A 68 -14.29 -3.17 1.32
N LEU A 69 -15.11 -2.60 0.44
CA LEU A 69 -16.54 -2.91 0.34
C LEU A 69 -16.77 -4.37 -0.09
N LEU A 70 -16.03 -4.85 -1.09
CA LEU A 70 -16.09 -6.26 -1.53
C LEU A 70 -15.67 -7.22 -0.43
N THR A 71 -14.56 -6.91 0.27
CA THR A 71 -14.09 -7.71 1.41
C THR A 71 -15.13 -7.73 2.52
N TYR A 72 -15.74 -6.58 2.82
CA TYR A 72 -16.80 -6.48 3.82
C TYR A 72 -18.04 -7.32 3.43
N ARG A 73 -18.47 -7.26 2.16
CA ARG A 73 -19.60 -8.06 1.64
C ARG A 73 -19.28 -9.56 1.71
N ASN A 74 -18.08 -9.97 1.29
CA ASN A 74 -17.65 -11.37 1.32
C ASN A 74 -17.56 -11.90 2.76
N VAL A 75 -17.00 -11.14 3.70
CA VAL A 75 -16.93 -11.52 5.12
C VAL A 75 -18.34 -11.63 5.72
N ARG A 76 -19.26 -10.71 5.36
CA ARG A 76 -20.67 -10.78 5.81
C ARG A 76 -21.35 -12.06 5.31
N MET A 77 -21.27 -12.33 4.01
CA MET A 77 -21.90 -13.51 3.39
C MET A 77 -21.29 -14.82 3.89
N SER A 78 -19.97 -14.89 4.06
CA SER A 78 -19.31 -16.08 4.60
C SER A 78 -19.78 -16.42 6.00
N ARG A 79 -20.13 -15.41 6.83
CA ARG A 79 -20.59 -15.64 8.20
C ARG A 79 -22.06 -16.04 8.28
N GLN A 80 -22.91 -15.49 7.40
CA GLN A 80 -24.32 -15.91 7.31
C GLN A 80 -24.45 -17.41 7.03
N ARG A 81 -23.51 -18.00 6.29
CA ARG A 81 -23.50 -19.44 5.97
C ARG A 81 -23.04 -20.35 7.10
N VAL A 82 -22.36 -19.82 8.13
CA VAL A 82 -21.74 -20.64 9.20
C VAL A 82 -22.58 -20.64 10.50
N GLY A 83 -23.74 -19.97 10.51
CA GLY A 83 -24.71 -20.09 11.59
C GLY A 83 -24.43 -19.22 12.83
N LEU A 84 -25.50 -19.02 13.61
CA LEU A 84 -25.75 -17.96 14.60
C LEU A 84 -24.90 -18.04 15.90
N VAL A 85 -23.99 -19.00 16.03
CA VAL A 85 -23.41 -19.40 17.34
C VAL A 85 -22.21 -18.54 17.78
N ILE A 86 -21.71 -17.61 16.94
CA ILE A 86 -20.55 -16.75 17.27
C ILE A 86 -20.90 -15.27 17.05
N THR A 87 -21.90 -14.73 17.74
CA THR A 87 -22.42 -13.37 17.48
C THR A 87 -21.63 -12.27 18.19
N ALA A 88 -21.25 -12.44 19.46
CA ALA A 88 -20.61 -11.36 20.23
C ALA A 88 -19.15 -11.08 19.80
N ASN A 89 -18.31 -12.11 19.70
CA ASN A 89 -16.88 -11.94 19.36
C ASN A 89 -16.64 -11.54 17.89
N SER A 90 -17.64 -11.75 17.03
CA SER A 90 -17.54 -11.51 15.60
C SER A 90 -17.85 -10.05 15.23
N ALA A 91 -18.70 -9.37 16.00
CA ALA A 91 -19.00 -7.94 15.86
C ALA A 91 -17.75 -7.07 16.15
N HIS A 92 -17.02 -7.38 17.23
CA HIS A 92 -15.79 -6.65 17.59
C HIS A 92 -14.73 -6.72 16.48
N LYS A 93 -14.49 -7.91 15.91
CA LYS A 93 -13.57 -8.10 14.78
C LYS A 93 -13.99 -7.33 13.52
N ARG A 94 -15.29 -7.15 13.30
CA ARG A 94 -15.83 -6.40 12.16
C ARG A 94 -15.54 -4.90 12.30
N HIS A 95 -15.83 -4.34 13.47
CA HIS A 95 -15.49 -2.95 13.76
C HIS A 95 -13.98 -2.70 13.65
N GLN A 96 -13.15 -3.64 14.12
CA GLN A 96 -11.70 -3.51 13.98
C GLN A 96 -11.25 -3.51 12.51
N PHE A 97 -11.81 -4.38 11.66
CA PHE A 97 -11.50 -4.41 10.23
C PHE A 97 -11.92 -3.11 9.53
N VAL A 98 -13.17 -2.68 9.71
CA VAL A 98 -13.70 -1.46 9.10
C VAL A 98 -12.88 -0.25 9.55
N ARG A 99 -12.60 -0.14 10.86
CA ARG A 99 -11.77 0.94 11.42
C ARG A 99 -10.37 0.96 10.79
N THR A 100 -9.74 -0.20 10.64
CA THR A 100 -8.40 -0.30 10.02
C THR A 100 -8.43 0.12 8.55
N ALA A 101 -9.42 -0.35 7.80
CA ALA A 101 -9.61 0.01 6.40
C ALA A 101 -9.88 1.52 6.23
N SER A 102 -10.73 2.11 7.06
CA SER A 102 -10.99 3.55 7.06
C SER A 102 -9.72 4.35 7.33
N PHE A 103 -8.92 3.97 8.33
CA PHE A 103 -7.63 4.62 8.60
C PHE A 103 -6.66 4.50 7.42
N GLN A 104 -6.64 3.36 6.74
CA GLN A 104 -5.81 3.20 5.56
C GLN A 104 -6.28 4.08 4.40
N ILE A 105 -7.59 4.14 4.11
CA ILE A 105 -8.13 4.99 3.04
C ILE A 105 -7.83 6.46 3.34
N LEU A 106 -8.14 6.92 4.57
CA LEU A 106 -7.88 8.29 4.98
C LEU A 106 -6.39 8.62 4.96
N GLY A 107 -5.55 7.73 5.49
CA GLY A 107 -4.10 7.90 5.46
C GLY A 107 -3.54 7.91 4.03
N THR A 108 -4.12 7.14 3.11
CA THR A 108 -3.77 7.21 1.68
C THR A 108 -4.07 8.59 1.13
N ALA A 109 -5.31 9.07 1.30
CA ALA A 109 -5.74 10.35 0.79
C ALA A 109 -4.90 11.50 1.37
N CYS A 110 -4.64 11.51 2.69
CA CYS A 110 -3.82 12.54 3.33
C CYS A 110 -2.37 12.55 2.84
N LEU A 111 -1.80 11.40 2.48
CA LEU A 111 -0.42 11.30 2.01
C LEU A 111 -0.27 11.52 0.49
N SER A 112 -1.27 11.15 -0.32
CA SER A 112 -1.19 11.26 -1.79
C SER A 112 -1.81 12.54 -2.36
N LEU A 113 -2.88 13.07 -1.76
CA LEU A 113 -3.55 14.28 -2.28
C LEU A 113 -2.63 15.51 -2.31
N PRO A 114 -1.77 15.80 -1.30
CA PRO A 114 -0.90 16.96 -1.36
C PRO A 114 0.01 16.96 -2.59
N SER A 115 0.61 15.82 -2.94
CA SER A 115 1.42 15.71 -4.16
C SER A 115 0.59 15.94 -5.41
N THR A 116 -0.63 15.40 -5.46
CA THR A 116 -1.54 15.58 -6.60
C THR A 116 -1.94 17.05 -6.79
N ILE A 117 -2.27 17.75 -5.71
CA ILE A 117 -2.60 19.18 -5.72
C ILE A 117 -1.40 19.99 -6.19
N MET A 118 -0.20 19.69 -5.70
CA MET A 118 1.04 20.36 -6.11
C MET A 118 1.34 20.17 -7.59
N TYR A 119 1.11 18.97 -8.14
CA TYR A 119 1.22 18.74 -9.57
C TYR A 119 0.20 19.58 -10.35
N GLY A 120 -1.06 19.63 -9.94
CA GLY A 120 -2.08 20.48 -10.57
C GLY A 120 -1.70 21.97 -10.55
N PHE A 121 -1.24 22.47 -9.40
CA PHE A 121 -0.77 23.85 -9.26
C PHE A 121 0.42 24.17 -10.16
N SER A 122 1.34 23.22 -10.36
CA SER A 122 2.51 23.39 -11.22
C SER A 122 2.17 23.64 -12.69
N ILE A 123 1.00 23.14 -13.15
CA ILE A 123 0.48 23.40 -14.50
C ILE A 123 -0.10 24.81 -14.58
N ILE A 124 -0.92 25.18 -13.59
CA ILE A 124 -1.69 26.43 -13.61
C ILE A 124 -0.77 27.64 -13.44
N SER A 125 0.24 27.52 -12.58
CA SER A 125 1.22 28.57 -12.31
C SER A 125 2.60 28.13 -12.80
N PRO A 126 2.94 28.33 -14.08
CA PRO A 126 4.27 27.97 -14.57
C PRO A 126 5.36 28.82 -13.91
N SER A 127 6.57 28.25 -13.78
CA SER A 127 7.71 28.87 -13.10
C SER A 127 8.13 30.23 -13.67
N SER A 128 7.83 30.50 -14.94
CA SER A 128 8.09 31.76 -15.63
C SER A 128 7.35 32.96 -15.00
N ASN A 129 6.23 32.70 -14.32
CA ASN A 129 5.36 33.74 -13.80
C ASN A 129 5.62 34.02 -12.30
N ARG A 130 6.63 33.38 -11.71
CA ARG A 130 6.89 33.42 -10.26
C ARG A 130 8.17 34.18 -9.95
N THR A 131 8.17 34.94 -8.85
CA THR A 131 9.40 35.54 -8.32
C THR A 131 10.36 34.46 -7.79
N ALA A 132 11.64 34.81 -7.61
CA ALA A 132 12.63 33.88 -7.05
C ALA A 132 12.22 33.36 -5.66
N GLU A 133 11.65 34.23 -4.82
CA GLU A 133 11.12 33.88 -3.50
C GLU A 133 9.96 32.89 -3.60
N GLN A 134 8.99 33.16 -4.50
CA GLN A 134 7.86 32.26 -4.73
C GLN A 134 8.30 30.89 -5.25
N ASN A 135 9.31 30.84 -6.12
CA ASN A 135 9.88 29.57 -6.59
C ASN A 135 10.54 28.81 -5.45
N THR A 136 11.26 29.48 -4.55
CA THR A 136 11.88 28.86 -3.38
C THR A 136 10.83 28.22 -2.46
N ILE A 137 9.76 28.95 -2.14
CA ILE A 137 8.64 28.44 -1.35
C ILE A 137 7.97 27.25 -2.05
N PHE A 138 7.73 27.36 -3.35
CA PHE A 138 7.13 26.28 -4.14
C PHE A 138 7.97 25.00 -4.09
N TYR A 139 9.29 25.10 -4.32
CA TYR A 139 10.16 23.92 -4.26
C TYR A 139 10.22 23.31 -2.86
N PHE A 140 10.21 24.13 -1.81
CA PHE A 140 10.13 23.62 -0.45
C PHE A 140 8.86 22.80 -0.23
N ILE A 141 7.69 23.37 -0.55
CA ILE A 141 6.39 22.68 -0.42
C ILE A 141 6.37 21.43 -1.29
N TYR A 142 6.86 21.52 -2.54
CA TYR A 142 6.92 20.40 -3.46
C TYR A 142 7.72 19.23 -2.86
N ASN A 143 8.92 19.48 -2.34
CA ASN A 143 9.72 18.45 -1.68
C ASN A 143 9.02 17.84 -0.45
N VAL A 144 8.39 18.66 0.40
CA VAL A 144 7.63 18.16 1.56
C VAL A 144 6.50 17.23 1.10
N THR A 145 5.70 17.65 0.12
CA THR A 145 4.61 16.82 -0.42
C THR A 145 5.13 15.55 -1.10
N TYR A 146 6.30 15.61 -1.74
CA TYR A 146 6.95 14.45 -2.34
C TYR A 146 7.36 13.43 -1.27
N TYR A 147 7.98 13.87 -0.17
CA TYR A 147 8.30 12.97 0.95
C TYR A 147 7.05 12.36 1.59
N LEU A 148 5.97 13.14 1.77
CA LEU A 148 4.68 12.61 2.23
C LEU A 148 4.15 11.52 1.29
N PHE A 149 4.28 11.71 -0.03
CA PHE A 149 3.91 10.69 -1.01
C PHE A 149 4.76 9.42 -0.86
N TYR A 150 6.07 9.50 -0.60
CA TYR A 150 6.88 8.29 -0.37
C TYR A 150 6.53 7.57 0.94
N LEU A 151 6.12 8.30 1.98
CA LEU A 151 5.63 7.68 3.21
C LEU A 151 4.41 6.78 2.96
N ASN A 152 3.68 7.02 1.87
CA ASN A 152 2.56 6.18 1.43
C ASN A 152 2.98 4.71 1.20
N ASN A 153 4.22 4.45 0.79
CA ASN A 153 4.75 3.10 0.53
C ASN A 153 5.00 2.33 1.84
N VAL A 154 5.41 3.02 2.90
CA VAL A 154 5.70 2.40 4.21
C VAL A 154 4.53 2.47 5.18
N LYS A 155 3.50 3.28 4.91
CA LYS A 155 2.35 3.47 5.82
C LYS A 155 1.69 2.15 6.21
N SER A 156 1.59 1.19 5.30
CA SER A 156 0.86 -0.07 5.56
C SER A 156 1.56 -0.87 6.65
N PHE A 157 2.90 -0.84 6.66
CA PHE A 157 3.69 -1.44 7.73
C PHE A 157 3.43 -0.76 9.07
N TYR A 158 3.49 0.57 9.14
CA TYR A 158 3.22 1.32 10.37
C TYR A 158 1.77 1.14 10.87
N LEU A 159 0.79 1.22 9.98
CA LEU A 159 -0.62 1.02 10.31
C LEU A 159 -0.89 -0.40 10.80
N MET A 160 -0.32 -1.42 10.17
CA MET A 160 -0.44 -2.81 10.65
C MET A 160 0.23 -2.99 12.01
N THR A 161 1.39 -2.37 12.22
CA THR A 161 2.10 -2.38 13.51
C THR A 161 1.25 -1.72 14.60
N LEU A 162 0.60 -0.60 14.34
CA LEU A 162 -0.22 0.13 15.32
C LEU A 162 -1.59 -0.53 15.59
N THR A 163 -2.24 -1.06 14.56
CA THR A 163 -3.64 -1.51 14.66
C THR A 163 -3.82 -3.01 14.91
N SER A 164 -2.87 -3.84 14.46
CA SER A 164 -3.00 -5.31 14.53
C SER A 164 -2.13 -5.90 15.64
N ARG A 165 -2.78 -6.33 16.73
CA ARG A 165 -2.13 -7.09 17.81
C ARG A 165 -1.47 -8.37 17.29
N LEU A 166 -2.11 -9.05 16.33
CA LEU A 166 -1.58 -10.27 15.73
C LEU A 166 -0.29 -9.99 14.95
N PHE A 167 -0.30 -8.95 14.11
CA PHE A 167 0.88 -8.56 13.34
C PHE A 167 2.05 -8.25 14.27
N ARG A 168 1.85 -7.45 15.33
CA ARG A 168 2.89 -7.17 16.31
C ARG A 168 3.48 -8.44 16.93
N LYS A 169 2.63 -9.34 17.44
CA LYS A 169 3.10 -10.59 18.07
C LYS A 169 3.92 -11.43 17.10
N THR A 170 3.42 -11.64 15.88
CA THR A 170 4.13 -12.41 14.86
C THR A 170 5.45 -11.73 14.46
N PHE A 171 5.42 -10.41 14.21
CA PHE A 171 6.60 -9.63 13.84
C PHE A 171 7.70 -9.72 14.91
N PHE A 172 7.38 -9.46 16.18
CA PHE A 172 8.35 -9.57 17.28
C PHE A 172 8.85 -10.99 17.48
N THR A 173 8.01 -12.01 17.22
CA THR A 173 8.43 -13.41 17.30
C THR A 173 9.47 -13.74 16.22
N ILE A 174 9.23 -13.32 14.98
CA ILE A 174 10.17 -13.51 13.87
C ILE A 174 11.45 -12.70 14.11
N LEU A 175 11.33 -11.44 14.53
CA LEU A 175 12.48 -10.58 14.83
C LEU A 175 13.36 -11.16 15.94
N LYS A 176 12.75 -11.64 17.03
CA LYS A 176 13.48 -12.32 18.11
C LYS A 176 14.20 -13.56 17.61
N LYS A 177 13.56 -14.36 16.75
CA LYS A 177 14.19 -15.53 16.12
C LYS A 177 15.40 -15.14 15.26
N LEU A 178 15.30 -14.10 14.45
CA LEU A 178 16.40 -13.63 13.60
C LEU A 178 17.58 -13.09 14.42
N ILE A 179 17.30 -12.35 15.49
CA ILE A 179 18.34 -11.84 16.41
C ILE A 179 19.05 -13.00 17.11
N LEU A 180 18.30 -13.96 17.67
CA LEU A 180 18.87 -15.13 18.35
C LEU A 180 19.62 -16.06 17.39
N GLN A 181 19.16 -16.21 16.15
CA GLN A 181 19.82 -17.00 15.12
C GLN A 181 21.18 -16.38 14.73
N LYS A 182 21.32 -15.05 14.81
CA LYS A 182 22.59 -14.36 14.60
C LYS A 182 23.57 -14.57 15.75
N GLU A 183 23.07 -14.70 16.99
CA GLU A 183 23.92 -14.90 18.19
C GLU A 183 24.37 -16.36 18.38
N TYR A 184 23.58 -17.35 17.93
CA TYR A 184 23.89 -18.78 18.13
C TYR A 184 23.77 -19.61 16.84
N PRO A 185 24.61 -19.36 15.82
CA PRO A 185 24.53 -20.05 14.54
C PRO A 185 24.78 -21.58 14.64
N ILE A 186 25.52 -22.03 15.66
CA ILE A 186 25.98 -23.43 15.81
C ILE A 186 25.00 -24.31 16.61
N LEU A 187 24.07 -23.72 17.38
CA LEU A 187 23.13 -24.49 18.21
C LEU A 187 21.83 -24.88 17.48
N LEU A 188 21.51 -24.24 16.34
CA LEU A 188 20.29 -24.49 15.58
C LEU A 188 20.41 -25.61 14.54
N THR A 189 21.62 -26.06 14.19
CA THR A 189 21.82 -27.21 13.29
C THR A 189 21.54 -28.56 13.94
N ASN A 190 21.47 -28.62 15.27
CA ASN A 190 21.27 -29.86 16.03
C ASN A 190 19.87 -30.01 16.64
N ILE A 191 18.90 -29.14 16.33
CA ILE A 191 17.52 -29.33 16.82
C ILE A 191 16.86 -30.38 15.92
N PRO A 192 16.60 -31.61 16.41
CA PRO A 192 15.90 -32.61 15.63
C PRO A 192 14.50 -32.07 15.33
N ALA A 193 14.06 -32.21 14.08
CA ALA A 193 12.74 -31.80 13.64
C ALA A 193 11.69 -32.39 14.60
N MET A 194 11.05 -31.54 15.39
CA MET A 194 9.92 -31.95 16.22
C MET A 194 8.83 -32.43 15.28
N ASN A 195 8.75 -33.75 15.18
CA ASN A 195 7.73 -34.50 14.49
C ASN A 195 6.42 -34.18 15.21
N ASN A 196 5.66 -33.22 14.68
CA ASN A 196 4.32 -32.91 15.15
C ASN A 196 3.42 -34.08 14.78
N GLY A 197 3.44 -35.12 15.62
CA GLY A 197 2.46 -36.19 15.65
C GLY A 197 1.09 -35.61 15.95
N ILE A 198 0.40 -35.19 14.89
CA ILE A 198 -1.05 -35.01 14.90
C ILE A 198 -1.63 -36.40 14.72
N THR A 199 -1.76 -37.15 15.82
CA THR A 199 -2.63 -38.32 15.87
C THR A 199 -4.07 -37.86 15.71
N ARG A 200 -4.73 -38.43 14.70
CA ARG A 200 -6.13 -38.20 14.34
C ARG A 200 -7.08 -38.66 15.43
#